data_AF-A0A1V3XMJ3-F1
#
_entry.id   AF-A0A1V3XMJ3-F1
#
_cell.length_a   1.000
_cell.length_b   1.000
_cell.length_c   1.000
_cell.angle_alpha   90.00
_cell.angle_beta   90.00
_cell.angle_gamma   90.00
#
_symmetry.space_group_name_H-M   'P 1'
#
loop_
_entity.id
_entity.type
_entity.pdbx_description
1 polymer ?
#
loop_
_entity_poly.entity_id
_entity_poly.type
_entity_poly.pdbx_seq_one_letter_code
_entity_poly.pdbx_strand_id
1 'polypeptide(L)'
;MPWAHAVLPKRVVYAAAARHNGHPVGSLLDIGLNGNTPDQFRAAFDDSGLRIIRLAYNCGDKRLLPVLEKARKRFRRLDRFTTVSIYAVFAV
;
A
#
# COMPACT_ATOMS: atom_id res chain seq x y z
N MET A 1 -0.59 -15.27 -1.38
CA MET A 1 -0.77 -14.51 -0.11
C MET A 1 -0.93 -13.02 -0.45
N PRO A 2 -2.17 -12.49 -0.53
CA PRO A 2 -2.47 -11.14 -1.04
C PRO A 2 -2.05 -9.98 -0.12
N TRP A 3 -1.16 -10.19 0.85
CA TRP A 3 -0.75 -9.17 1.84
C TRP A 3 0.77 -9.07 2.01
N ALA A 4 1.55 -10.03 1.52
CA ALA A 4 3.02 -9.98 1.66
C ALA A 4 3.60 -8.76 0.94
N HIS A 5 2.98 -8.37 -0.18
CA HIS A 5 3.32 -7.17 -0.92
C HIS A 5 2.93 -5.88 -0.19
N ALA A 6 2.34 -5.89 1.00
CA ALA A 6 2.05 -4.69 1.81
C ALA A 6 3.07 -4.48 2.95
N VAL A 7 4.10 -5.34 3.00
CA VAL A 7 5.10 -5.38 4.06
C VAL A 7 6.52 -5.25 3.51
N LEU A 8 6.69 -5.62 2.24
CA LEU A 8 8.00 -5.80 1.64
C LEU A 8 8.46 -4.51 0.93
N PRO A 9 9.78 -4.25 0.88
CA PRO A 9 10.31 -3.20 0.04
C PRO A 9 9.87 -3.39 -1.42
N LYS A 10 9.57 -2.29 -2.12
CA LYS A 10 9.08 -2.32 -3.52
C LYS A 10 9.91 -3.25 -4.43
N ARG A 11 11.24 -3.24 -4.29
CA ARG A 11 12.15 -4.11 -5.04
C ARG A 11 11.92 -5.61 -4.80
N VAL A 12 11.63 -5.99 -3.56
CA VAL A 12 11.34 -7.39 -3.21
C VAL A 12 9.98 -7.79 -3.77
N VAL A 13 9.00 -6.88 -3.75
CA VAL A 13 7.69 -7.10 -4.39
C VAL A 13 7.85 -7.31 -5.89
N TYR A 14 8.64 -6.48 -6.57
CA TYR A 14 8.91 -6.62 -8.01
C TYR A 14 9.60 -7.94 -8.33
N ALA A 15 10.63 -8.31 -7.57
CA ALA A 15 11.35 -9.57 -7.78
C ALA A 15 10.45 -10.80 -7.56
N ALA A 16 9.64 -10.78 -6.49
CA ALA A 16 8.70 -11.86 -6.20
C ALA A 16 7.60 -11.96 -7.26
N ALA A 17 7.06 -10.83 -7.71
CA ALA A 17 6.02 -10.80 -8.75
C ALA A 17 6.57 -11.21 -10.12
N ALA A 18 7.77 -10.77 -10.49
CA ALA A 18 8.42 -11.17 -11.74
C ALA A 18 8.66 -12.68 -11.77
N ARG A 19 9.10 -13.26 -10.63
CA ARG A 19 9.25 -14.71 -10.47
C ARG A 19 7.93 -15.46 -10.56
N HIS A 20 6.86 -14.90 -9.98
CA HIS A 20 5.54 -15.54 -9.98
C HIS A 20 4.85 -15.48 -11.35
N ASN A 21 4.98 -14.36 -12.07
CA ASN A 21 4.27 -14.14 -13.33
C ASN A 21 5.08 -14.56 -14.57
N GLY A 22 6.37 -14.86 -14.42
CA GLY A 22 7.22 -15.31 -15.52
C GLY A 22 7.65 -14.21 -16.50
N HIS A 23 7.44 -12.94 -16.15
CA HIS A 23 7.86 -11.78 -16.94
C HIS A 23 8.43 -10.67 -16.04
N PRO A 24 9.26 -9.75 -16.57
CA PRO A 24 9.73 -8.61 -15.80
C PRO A 24 8.58 -7.76 -15.27
N VAL A 25 8.72 -7.29 -14.02
CA VAL A 25 7.81 -6.35 -13.36
C VAL A 25 8.62 -5.11 -13.02
N GLY A 26 8.34 -4.00 -13.71
CA GLY A 26 9.04 -2.73 -13.53
C GLY A 26 8.31 -1.78 -12.60
N SER A 27 7.01 -2.00 -12.38
CA SER A 27 6.16 -1.12 -11.59
C SER A 27 5.15 -1.90 -10.73
N LEU A 28 4.56 -1.22 -9.75
CA LEU A 28 3.43 -1.78 -8.98
C LEU A 28 2.16 -1.87 -9.85
N LEU A 29 2.04 -1.03 -10.89
CA LEU A 29 0.90 -1.02 -11.80
C LEU A 29 0.84 -2.31 -12.64
N ASP A 30 2.00 -2.86 -13.00
CA ASP A 30 2.13 -4.10 -13.76
C ASP A 30 1.52 -5.30 -13.02
N ILE A 31 1.28 -5.16 -11.72
CA ILE A 31 0.69 -6.18 -10.85
C ILE A 31 -0.65 -5.73 -10.25
N GLY A 32 -1.30 -4.73 -10.85
CA GLY A 32 -2.62 -4.24 -10.46
C GLY A 32 -2.64 -3.41 -9.17
N LEU A 33 -1.49 -2.89 -8.73
CA LEU A 33 -1.38 -2.05 -7.54
C LEU A 33 -1.10 -0.59 -7.94
N ASN A 34 -1.88 0.36 -7.40
CA ASN A 34 -1.72 1.78 -7.74
C ASN A 34 -0.36 2.38 -7.29
N GLY A 35 0.29 1.78 -6.30
CA GLY A 35 1.58 2.21 -5.78
C GLY A 35 1.60 3.55 -5.05
N ASN A 36 0.43 4.12 -4.75
CA ASN A 36 0.31 5.40 -4.06
C ASN A 36 0.78 5.29 -2.62
N THR A 37 1.55 6.28 -2.16
CA THR A 37 1.76 6.47 -0.72
C THR A 37 0.46 6.94 -0.05
N PRO A 38 0.33 6.81 1.28
CA PRO A 38 -0.81 7.37 2.02
C PRO A 38 -1.08 8.85 1.73
N ASP A 39 -0.03 9.67 1.61
CA ASP A 39 -0.16 11.10 1.35
C ASP A 39 -0.59 11.36 -0.11
N GLN A 40 -0.06 10.62 -1.08
CA GLN A 40 -0.49 10.68 -2.48
C GLN A 40 -1.94 10.22 -2.66
N PHE A 41 -2.34 9.17 -1.94
CA PHE A 41 -3.71 8.68 -1.96
C PHE A 41 -4.66 9.77 -1.46
N ARG A 42 -4.38 10.41 -0.32
CA ARG A 42 -5.21 11.51 0.20
C ARG A 42 -5.33 12.66 -0.79
N ALA A 43 -4.20 13.14 -1.31
CA ALA A 43 -4.19 14.22 -2.29
C ALA A 43 -5.06 13.91 -3.52
N ALA A 44 -5.05 12.67 -4.01
CA ALA A 44 -5.85 12.26 -5.16
C ALA A 44 -7.38 12.31 -4.90
N PHE A 45 -7.82 12.26 -3.64
CA PHE A 45 -9.23 12.32 -3.28
C PHE A 45 -9.70 13.71 -2.87
N ASP A 46 -8.80 14.59 -2.40
CA ASP A 46 -9.16 15.97 -2.05
C ASP A 46 -9.75 16.73 -3.26
N ASP A 47 -9.35 16.40 -4.48
CA ASP A 47 -9.86 17.01 -5.73
C ASP A 47 -11.12 16.31 -6.29
N SER A 48 -11.59 15.23 -5.68
CA SER A 48 -12.66 14.38 -6.24
C SER A 48 -14.08 14.77 -5.82
N GLY A 49 -14.22 15.69 -4.86
CA GLY A 49 -15.50 16.01 -4.21
C GLY A 49 -16.02 14.93 -3.26
N LEU A 50 -15.32 13.79 -3.12
CA LEU A 50 -15.67 12.72 -2.18
C LEU A 50 -15.04 12.99 -0.81
N ARG A 51 -15.83 12.82 0.25
CA ARG A 51 -15.33 12.93 1.62
C ARG A 51 -14.85 11.57 2.13
N ILE A 52 -13.59 11.50 2.55
CA ILE A 52 -13.04 10.33 3.24
C ILE A 52 -13.65 10.26 4.65
N ILE A 53 -14.53 9.27 4.89
CA ILE A 53 -15.13 9.03 6.22
C ILE A 53 -14.15 8.24 7.09
N ARG A 54 -13.54 7.21 6.50
CA ARG A 54 -12.63 6.32 7.21
C ARG A 54 -11.46 5.99 6.33
N LEU A 55 -10.27 6.07 6.91
CA LEU A 55 -9.03 5.67 6.27
C LEU A 55 -8.26 4.79 7.24
N ALA A 56 -7.98 3.57 6.82
CA ALA A 56 -7.25 2.60 7.60
C ALA A 56 -6.16 1.97 6.73
N TYR A 57 -5.09 1.52 7.39
CA TYR A 57 -3.89 1.03 6.73
C TYR A 57 -3.52 -0.33 7.30
N ASN A 58 -3.01 -1.22 6.44
CA ASN A 58 -2.56 -2.56 6.83
C ASN A 58 -3.62 -3.28 7.70
N CYS A 59 -4.90 -3.19 7.33
CA CYS A 59 -5.96 -3.88 8.05
C CYS A 59 -5.89 -5.38 7.75
N GLY A 60 -5.83 -6.19 8.81
CA GLY A 60 -5.94 -7.65 8.70
C GLY A 60 -5.50 -8.37 9.97
N ASP A 61 -5.87 -9.64 10.09
CA ASP A 61 -5.68 -10.44 11.31
C ASP A 61 -4.27 -11.00 11.47
N LYS A 62 -3.37 -10.70 10.53
CA LYS A 62 -1.98 -11.17 10.57
C LYS A 62 -1.20 -10.35 11.59
N ARG A 63 -0.57 -11.02 12.56
CA ARG A 63 0.20 -10.43 13.67
C ARG A 63 1.22 -9.36 13.26
N LEU A 64 1.75 -9.42 12.04
CA LEU A 64 2.75 -8.48 11.55
C LEU A 64 2.13 -7.12 11.13
N LEU A 65 0.87 -7.11 10.69
CA LEU A 65 0.22 -5.90 10.17
C LEU A 65 0.04 -4.79 11.23
N PRO A 66 -0.39 -5.07 12.49
CA PRO A 66 -0.43 -4.06 13.54
C PRO A 66 0.94 -3.49 13.91
N VAL A 67 1.99 -4.31 13.86
CA VAL A 67 3.37 -3.88 14.14
C VAL A 67 3.84 -2.93 13.06
N LEU A 68 3.54 -3.22 11.80
CA LEU A 68 3.88 -2.37 10.67
C LEU A 68 3.10 -1.06 10.69
N GLU A 69 1.83 -1.08 11.10
CA GLU A 69 1.08 0.15 11.29
C GLU A 69 1.69 1.04 12.39
N LYS A 70 2.18 0.45 13.49
CA LYS A 70 2.95 1.18 14.51
C LYS A 70 4.27 1.72 13.97
N ALA A 71 5.03 0.90 13.23
CA ALA A 71 6.29 1.30 12.62
C ALA A 71 6.09 2.44 11.61
N ARG A 72 5.05 2.36 10.78
CA ARG A 72 4.65 3.42 9.84
C ARG A 72 4.37 4.74 10.55
N LYS A 73 3.55 4.71 11.61
CA LYS A 73 3.26 5.90 12.42
C LYS A 73 4.52 6.52 13.02
N ARG A 74 5.47 5.68 13.45
CA ARG A 74 6.76 6.13 14.01
C ARG A 74 7.71 6.68 12.95
N PHE A 75 7.68 6.13 11.74
CA PHE A 75 8.62 6.43 10.67
C PHE A 75 7.90 6.68 9.34
N ARG A 76 7.18 7.81 9.22
CA ARG A 76 6.42 8.19 8.01
C ARG A 76 7.21 8.12 6.70
N ARG A 77 8.54 8.28 6.74
CA ARG A 77 9.40 8.19 5.55
C ARG A 77 9.55 6.76 5.00
N LEU A 78 9.22 5.73 5.78
CA LEU A 78 9.27 4.34 5.31
C LEU A 78 8.22 4.04 4.25
N ASP A 79 7.10 4.79 4.21
CA ASP A 79 6.05 4.66 3.18
C ASP A 79 6.55 4.86 1.75
N ARG A 80 7.74 5.46 1.56
CA ARG A 80 8.37 5.58 0.24
C ARG A 80 8.98 4.26 -0.23
N PHE A 81 9.43 3.44 0.70
CA PHE A 81 10.21 2.23 0.45
C PHE A 81 9.38 0.97 0.63
N THR A 82 8.41 0.99 1.54
CA THR A 82 7.45 -0.08 1.76
C THR A 82 6.14 0.25 1.06
N THR A 83 5.50 -0.80 0.59
CA THR A 83 4.10 -0.79 0.17
C THR A 83 3.18 -0.81 1.40
N VAL A 84 1.96 -0.29 1.27
CA VAL A 84 0.96 -0.25 2.34
C VAL A 84 -0.40 -0.58 1.73
N SER A 85 -1.20 -1.41 2.40
CA SER A 85 -2.61 -1.62 2.01
C SER A 85 -3.44 -0.47 2.56
N ILE A 86 -4.16 0.23 1.68
CA ILE A 86 -5.03 1.36 2.03
C ILE A 86 -6.49 0.91 1.92
N TYR A 87 -7.25 1.10 2.99
CA TYR A 87 -8.68 0.84 3.06
C TYR A 87 -9.39 2.17 3.33
N ALA A 88 -10.18 2.62 2.36
CA ALA A 88 -10.90 3.89 2.44
C ALA A 88 -12.40 3.67 2.27
N VAL A 89 -13.18 4.38 3.09
CA VAL A 89 -14.64 4.50 2.95
C VAL A 89 -14.96 5.96 2.62
N PHE A 90 -15.70 6.16 1.54
CA PHE A 90 -16.06 7.48 1.02
C PHE A 90 -17.57 7.71 1.18
N ALA A 91 -17.96 8.99 1.27
CA ALA A 91 -19.34 9.43 1.08
C ALA A 91 -19.40 10.63 0.14
N VAL A 92 -20.60 10.82 -0.41
CA VAL A 92 -21.05 11.98 -1.19
C VAL A 92 -21.72 12.98 -0.26
#